data_AF-Q756F5-F1
#
_entry.id   AF-Q756F5-F1
#
_cell.length_a   1.000
_cell.length_b   1.000
_cell.length_c   1.000
_cell.angle_alpha   90.00
_cell.angle_beta   90.00
_cell.angle_gamma   90.00
#
_symmetry.space_group_name_H-M   'P 1'
#
loop_
_entity.id
_entity.type
_entity.pdbx_description
1 polymer ?
#
loop_
_entity_poly.entity_id
_entity_poly.type
_entity_poly.pdbx_seq_one_letter_code
_entity_poly.pdbx_strand_id
1 'polypeptide(L)'
;MNASVGDHDMPSPSEAAVPHYFVELNEHYLKDFEQFSSLCSLDEYEQLLYLLEEKFVAGRVAIPPGDVIVVLLTLATASSHYKADFVRANDPYNVGRTDIAHRSMRLLSRLVDAVEEFDDRRYMRFELELLRCQLFLFLDSIVPKRPEVTIAKRVRTHGKNQPTDIPFAPDEMPLCVDSLRSASYKYVSVLETKKAVFQNVLLTHVLSQNGGFWNCVAWTLSTMIDKDAVKNYCGETWFPIVTFLFRLYELRHAYYMQYEMTQGISSAAYTKELADSPLVLLFKSLGSNNVHITLCDYLFVNCGKNVGRGEARPVYHSELKLSATYVPFCKPSTEWKLFKSMQLRRRILSCYFKVLADIPKDHRIKPFSEDQSIKYMVRTLLELETVEMFQAFFFTDDLKITMHYLPLLAEHIIVVLLEDCGKAIESTLVTNLGNLDVVIENIEEYLEMRPVDCSNAIGLHKTVFYIDTCTLVLIKYAILLHGTDVLLTGGLDMVLKRFFKEESKLLDTGSLEHDYPRLSPYLKILFNV
;
A
#
# COMPACT_ATOMS: atom_id res chain seq x y z
N MET A 1 -58.62 -11.25 39.51
CA MET A 1 -57.48 -10.32 39.62
C MET A 1 -56.20 -11.13 39.62
N ASN A 2 -55.20 -10.64 38.89
CA ASN A 2 -53.84 -11.13 38.70
C ASN A 2 -53.62 -12.23 37.64
N ALA A 3 -53.74 -11.75 36.40
CA ALA A 3 -52.77 -11.83 35.31
C ALA A 3 -51.85 -13.06 35.29
N SER A 4 -52.17 -14.00 34.40
CA SER A 4 -51.22 -14.93 33.82
C SER A 4 -50.24 -14.16 32.94
N VAL A 5 -48.96 -14.26 33.30
CA VAL A 5 -47.80 -13.76 32.57
C VAL A 5 -47.84 -14.33 31.15
N GLY A 6 -47.96 -13.45 30.17
CA GLY A 6 -47.76 -13.78 28.77
C GLY A 6 -46.28 -14.05 28.53
N ASP A 7 -46.00 -15.16 27.84
CA ASP A 7 -44.74 -15.39 27.16
C ASP A 7 -44.46 -14.18 26.25
N HIS A 8 -43.54 -13.33 26.69
CA HIS A 8 -42.90 -12.38 25.79
C HIS A 8 -41.96 -13.20 24.91
N ASP A 9 -42.30 -13.24 23.62
CA ASP A 9 -41.42 -13.61 22.53
C ASP A 9 -40.00 -13.15 22.81
N MET A 10 -39.12 -14.12 23.06
CA MET A 10 -37.68 -13.93 22.94
C MET A 10 -37.41 -13.47 21.50
N PRO A 11 -36.73 -12.34 21.27
CA PRO A 11 -36.36 -11.97 19.92
C PRO A 11 -35.51 -13.10 19.33
N SER A 12 -35.93 -13.53 18.13
CA SER A 12 -35.17 -14.42 17.26
C SER A 12 -33.71 -13.95 17.16
N PRO A 13 -32.75 -14.87 16.94
CA PRO A 13 -31.36 -14.49 16.71
C PRO A 13 -31.34 -13.49 15.55
N SER A 14 -30.88 -12.27 15.85
CA SER A 14 -30.87 -11.11 14.95
C SER A 14 -30.47 -11.53 13.54
N GLU A 15 -31.30 -11.22 12.54
CA GLU A 15 -30.85 -11.07 11.16
C GLU A 15 -29.56 -10.24 11.22
N ALA A 16 -28.43 -10.84 10.88
CA ALA A 16 -27.17 -10.13 10.85
C ALA A 16 -27.34 -8.92 9.93
N ALA A 17 -27.22 -7.71 10.48
CA ALA A 17 -27.41 -6.50 9.72
C ALA A 17 -26.47 -6.53 8.50
N VAL A 18 -27.05 -6.51 7.30
CA VAL A 18 -26.30 -6.48 6.04
C VAL A 18 -25.47 -5.20 5.97
N PRO A 19 -24.27 -5.23 5.35
CA PRO A 19 -23.42 -4.04 5.27
C PRO A 19 -24.11 -2.93 4.46
N HIS A 20 -23.79 -1.66 4.76
CA HIS A 20 -24.42 -0.51 4.10
C HIS A 20 -24.23 -0.46 2.57
N TYR A 21 -23.13 -1.05 2.08
CA TYR A 21 -22.84 -1.15 0.64
C TYR A 21 -23.47 -2.40 -0.02
N PHE A 22 -24.30 -3.17 0.69
CA PHE A 22 -24.90 -4.39 0.17
C PHE A 22 -25.82 -4.11 -1.02
N VAL A 23 -25.72 -4.95 -2.05
CA VAL A 23 -26.56 -4.88 -3.26
C VAL A 23 -27.18 -6.25 -3.50
N GLU A 24 -28.51 -6.33 -3.55
CA GLU A 24 -29.21 -7.60 -3.79
C GLU A 24 -28.93 -8.15 -5.20
N LEU A 25 -28.76 -9.47 -5.32
CA LEU A 25 -28.57 -10.13 -6.61
C LEU A 25 -29.89 -10.27 -7.36
N ASN A 26 -29.85 -9.99 -8.66
CA ASN A 26 -30.91 -10.42 -9.57
C ASN A 26 -30.62 -11.84 -10.10
N GLU A 27 -31.61 -12.47 -10.72
CA GLU A 27 -31.49 -13.84 -11.25
C GLU A 27 -30.38 -14.00 -12.30
N HIS A 28 -30.07 -12.95 -13.07
CA HIS A 28 -29.02 -12.99 -14.08
C HIS A 28 -27.65 -13.13 -13.42
N TYR A 29 -27.34 -12.27 -12.44
CA TYR A 29 -26.07 -12.31 -11.72
C TYR A 29 -25.94 -13.52 -10.80
N LEU A 30 -27.05 -14.05 -10.28
CA LEU A 30 -27.04 -15.30 -9.53
C LEU A 30 -26.52 -16.46 -10.38
N LYS A 31 -27.00 -16.60 -11.63
CA LYS A 31 -26.53 -17.64 -12.57
C LYS A 31 -25.05 -17.48 -12.89
N ASP A 32 -24.61 -16.24 -13.13
CA ASP A 32 -23.20 -15.96 -13.40
C ASP A 32 -22.32 -16.31 -12.20
N PHE A 33 -22.76 -16.00 -10.97
CA PHE A 33 -22.04 -16.32 -9.75
C PHE A 33 -21.91 -17.83 -9.56
N GLU A 34 -22.99 -18.60 -9.75
CA GLU A 34 -22.96 -20.06 -9.70
C GLU A 34 -22.04 -20.66 -10.76
N GLN A 35 -22.05 -20.10 -11.98
CA GLN A 35 -21.16 -20.52 -13.06
C GLN A 35 -19.68 -20.29 -12.68
N PHE A 36 -19.33 -19.10 -12.20
CA PHE A 36 -17.95 -18.78 -11.81
C PHE A 36 -17.48 -19.63 -10.63
N SER A 37 -18.33 -19.82 -9.62
CA SER A 37 -18.04 -20.72 -8.49
C SER A 37 -17.81 -22.15 -8.96
N SER A 38 -18.63 -22.66 -9.89
CA SER A 38 -18.48 -24.01 -10.43
C SER A 38 -17.16 -24.19 -11.18
N LEU A 39 -16.78 -23.22 -12.03
CA LEU A 39 -15.49 -23.26 -12.74
C LEU A 39 -14.31 -23.25 -11.76
N CYS A 40 -14.38 -22.41 -10.72
CA CYS A 40 -13.39 -22.39 -9.66
C CYS A 40 -13.32 -23.73 -8.91
N SER A 41 -14.46 -24.36 -8.60
CA SER A 41 -14.49 -25.66 -7.91
C SER A 41 -13.89 -26.81 -8.72
N LEU A 42 -13.96 -26.71 -10.06
CA LEU A 42 -13.41 -27.71 -10.99
C LEU A 42 -11.96 -27.43 -11.42
N ASP A 43 -11.31 -26.40 -10.88
CA ASP A 43 -9.98 -25.94 -11.31
C ASP A 43 -9.91 -25.47 -12.79
N GLU A 44 -11.05 -25.11 -13.39
CA GLU A 44 -11.16 -24.65 -14.79
C GLU A 44 -10.89 -23.14 -14.90
N TYR A 45 -9.69 -22.73 -14.45
CA TYR A 45 -9.35 -21.32 -14.29
C TYR A 45 -9.11 -20.58 -15.61
N GLU A 46 -8.68 -21.28 -16.66
CA GLU A 46 -8.48 -20.68 -17.99
C GLU A 46 -9.81 -20.24 -18.58
N GLN A 47 -10.85 -21.07 -18.47
CA GLN A 47 -12.21 -20.76 -18.90
C GLN A 47 -12.81 -19.65 -18.04
N LEU A 48 -12.59 -19.68 -16.72
CA LEU A 48 -13.01 -18.59 -15.81
C LEU A 48 -12.45 -17.25 -16.27
N LEU A 49 -11.13 -17.16 -16.47
CA LEU A 49 -10.48 -15.92 -16.90
C LEU A 49 -10.95 -15.49 -18.29
N TYR A 50 -11.09 -16.43 -19.23
CA TYR A 50 -11.61 -16.14 -20.57
C TYR A 50 -12.99 -15.48 -20.51
N LEU A 51 -13.93 -16.05 -19.75
CA LEU A 51 -15.30 -15.51 -19.62
C LEU A 51 -15.32 -14.11 -18.98
N LEU A 52 -14.51 -13.90 -17.94
CA LEU A 52 -14.42 -12.59 -17.28
C LEU A 52 -13.75 -11.54 -18.18
N GLU A 53 -12.71 -11.91 -18.92
CA GLU A 53 -12.05 -11.01 -19.88
C GLU A 53 -12.95 -10.69 -21.08
N GLU A 54 -13.71 -11.65 -21.59
CA GLU A 54 -14.67 -11.48 -22.69
C GLU A 54 -15.74 -10.44 -22.36
N LYS A 55 -16.25 -10.41 -21.11
CA LYS A 55 -17.21 -9.38 -20.67
C LYS A 55 -16.66 -7.97 -20.86
N PHE A 56 -15.41 -7.72 -20.48
CA PHE A 56 -14.76 -6.43 -20.70
C PHE A 56 -14.59 -6.08 -22.18
N VAL A 57 -14.23 -7.06 -23.02
CA VAL A 57 -14.10 -6.86 -24.47
C VAL A 57 -15.46 -6.51 -25.10
N ALA A 58 -16.53 -7.11 -24.60
CA ALA A 58 -17.91 -6.82 -25.01
C ALA A 58 -18.47 -5.49 -24.44
N GLY A 59 -17.66 -4.70 -23.73
CA GLY A 59 -18.08 -3.43 -23.14
C GLY A 59 -18.96 -3.56 -21.89
N ARG A 60 -18.95 -4.72 -21.23
CA ARG A 60 -19.69 -4.98 -19.98
C ARG A 60 -18.75 -5.08 -18.78
N VAL A 61 -19.27 -4.82 -17.59
CA VAL A 61 -18.52 -5.06 -16.35
C VAL A 61 -18.51 -6.55 -16.04
N ALA A 62 -17.33 -7.12 -15.82
CA ALA A 62 -17.23 -8.45 -15.23
C ALA A 62 -17.46 -8.35 -13.72
N ILE A 63 -18.41 -9.08 -13.17
CA ILE A 63 -18.72 -9.06 -11.73
C ILE A 63 -18.50 -10.47 -11.17
N PRO A 64 -17.26 -10.80 -10.73
CA PRO A 64 -17.05 -12.03 -9.98
C PRO A 64 -17.58 -11.86 -8.54
N PRO A 65 -18.15 -12.91 -7.94
CA PRO A 65 -18.47 -12.89 -6.52
C PRO A 65 -17.21 -12.76 -5.65
N GLY A 66 -17.39 -12.26 -4.42
CA GLY A 66 -16.29 -12.01 -3.48
C GLY A 66 -15.40 -13.23 -3.22
N ASP A 67 -15.95 -14.45 -3.23
CA ASP A 67 -15.19 -15.69 -3.09
C ASP A 67 -14.35 -16.05 -4.34
N VAL A 68 -14.86 -15.79 -5.54
CA VAL A 68 -14.08 -15.91 -6.78
C VAL A 68 -12.95 -14.88 -6.80
N ILE A 69 -13.16 -13.67 -6.26
CA ILE A 69 -12.09 -12.68 -6.08
C ILE A 69 -10.97 -13.25 -5.17
N VAL A 70 -11.30 -13.99 -4.11
CA VAL A 70 -10.30 -14.70 -3.28
C VAL A 70 -9.48 -15.67 -4.12
N VAL A 71 -10.15 -16.46 -4.98
CA VAL A 71 -9.50 -17.44 -5.85
C VAL A 71 -8.58 -16.74 -6.85
N LEU A 72 -9.04 -15.69 -7.52
CA LEU A 72 -8.25 -14.90 -8.47
C LEU A 72 -7.02 -14.27 -7.81
N LEU A 73 -7.16 -13.72 -6.61
CA LEU A 73 -6.04 -13.13 -5.89
C LEU A 73 -5.06 -14.21 -5.37
N THR A 74 -5.55 -15.40 -5.06
CA THR A 74 -4.67 -16.54 -4.72
C THR A 74 -3.94 -17.05 -5.97
N LEU A 75 -4.60 -17.13 -7.14
CA LEU A 75 -3.97 -17.47 -8.42
C LEU A 75 -2.85 -16.49 -8.78
N ALA A 76 -3.04 -15.20 -8.52
CA ALA A 76 -2.03 -14.16 -8.75
C ALA A 76 -0.72 -14.40 -7.98
N THR A 77 -0.77 -15.10 -6.84
CA THR A 77 0.42 -15.44 -6.06
C THR A 77 1.21 -16.58 -6.68
N ALA A 78 0.57 -17.43 -7.50
CA ALA A 78 1.15 -18.64 -8.06
C ALA A 78 1.93 -18.36 -9.35
N SER A 79 3.07 -17.68 -9.21
CA SER A 79 3.88 -17.28 -10.35
C SER A 79 4.75 -18.41 -10.91
N SER A 80 5.16 -18.22 -12.16
CA SER A 80 5.96 -19.18 -12.93
C SER A 80 7.32 -19.50 -12.31
N HIS A 81 7.85 -18.66 -11.41
CA HIS A 81 9.15 -18.90 -10.80
C HIS A 81 9.15 -20.06 -9.80
N TYR A 82 8.01 -20.40 -9.17
CA TYR A 82 7.95 -21.51 -8.20
C TYR A 82 6.75 -22.45 -8.37
N LYS A 83 5.69 -22.04 -9.09
CA LYS A 83 4.51 -22.87 -9.40
C LYS A 83 4.38 -23.22 -10.88
N ALA A 84 5.50 -23.24 -11.61
CA ALA A 84 5.55 -23.48 -13.05
C ALA A 84 4.75 -24.70 -13.53
N ASP A 85 4.78 -25.82 -12.79
CA ASP A 85 4.10 -27.05 -13.19
C ASP A 85 2.57 -26.90 -13.17
N PHE A 86 2.04 -26.26 -12.14
CA PHE A 86 0.60 -25.98 -12.02
C PHE A 86 0.14 -24.97 -13.08
N VAL A 87 0.92 -23.90 -13.28
CA VAL A 87 0.64 -22.88 -14.29
C VAL A 87 0.61 -23.49 -15.69
N ARG A 88 1.60 -24.32 -16.04
CA ARG A 88 1.66 -24.98 -17.36
C ARG A 88 0.57 -26.02 -17.56
N ALA A 89 0.19 -26.77 -16.51
CA ALA A 89 -0.90 -27.75 -16.61
C ALA A 89 -2.26 -27.08 -16.92
N ASN A 90 -2.46 -25.85 -16.45
CA ASN A 90 -3.68 -25.07 -16.68
C ASN A 90 -3.63 -24.18 -17.93
N ASP A 91 -2.47 -24.11 -18.60
CA ASP A 91 -2.29 -23.42 -19.88
C ASP A 91 -1.53 -24.32 -20.89
N PRO A 92 -2.17 -25.41 -21.36
CA PRO A 92 -1.52 -26.41 -22.21
C PRO A 92 -1.21 -25.89 -23.63
N TYR A 93 -1.82 -24.78 -24.05
CA TYR A 93 -1.73 -24.24 -25.41
C TYR A 93 -0.73 -23.08 -25.55
N ASN A 94 0.23 -22.99 -24.61
CA ASN A 94 1.26 -21.97 -24.41
C ASN A 94 2.02 -21.52 -25.70
N VAL A 95 1.33 -20.78 -26.58
CA VAL A 95 1.88 -20.16 -27.78
C VAL A 95 1.46 -18.69 -27.77
N GLY A 96 2.06 -17.91 -26.86
CA GLY A 96 2.00 -16.44 -26.88
C GLY A 96 1.01 -15.75 -25.93
N ARG A 97 0.30 -16.47 -25.04
CA ARG A 97 -0.58 -15.85 -24.03
C ARG A 97 0.20 -15.47 -22.76
N THR A 98 -0.23 -14.41 -22.09
CA THR A 98 0.25 -14.01 -20.76
C THR A 98 -0.16 -15.08 -19.74
N ASP A 99 0.70 -15.40 -18.76
CA ASP A 99 0.38 -16.45 -17.78
C ASP A 99 -0.84 -16.13 -16.89
N ILE A 100 -1.38 -17.18 -16.27
CA ILE A 100 -2.60 -17.13 -15.45
C ILE A 100 -2.52 -16.13 -14.27
N ALA A 101 -1.33 -15.99 -13.65
CA ALA A 101 -1.14 -15.10 -12.51
C ALA A 101 -1.22 -13.63 -12.94
N HIS A 102 -0.53 -13.29 -14.04
CA HIS A 102 -0.57 -11.95 -14.63
C HIS A 102 -1.96 -11.60 -15.17
N ARG A 103 -2.64 -12.55 -15.81
CA ARG A 103 -4.04 -12.35 -16.28
C ARG A 103 -4.99 -12.10 -15.13
N SER A 104 -4.86 -12.86 -14.04
CA SER A 104 -5.64 -12.66 -12.81
C SER A 104 -5.42 -11.26 -12.25
N MET A 105 -4.16 -10.81 -12.11
CA MET A 105 -3.87 -9.45 -11.61
C MET A 105 -4.35 -8.34 -12.54
N ARG A 106 -4.22 -8.54 -13.86
CA ARG A 106 -4.74 -7.58 -14.85
C ARG A 106 -6.26 -7.46 -14.76
N LEU A 107 -6.96 -8.57 -14.60
CA LEU A 107 -8.40 -8.59 -14.39
C LEU A 107 -8.78 -7.88 -13.09
N LEU A 108 -8.16 -8.24 -11.97
CA LEU A 108 -8.39 -7.61 -10.67
C LEU A 108 -8.15 -6.09 -10.70
N SER A 109 -7.10 -5.64 -11.39
CA SER A 109 -6.82 -4.21 -11.57
C SER A 109 -7.94 -3.52 -12.34
N ARG A 110 -8.41 -4.11 -13.45
CA ARG A 110 -9.54 -3.58 -14.24
C ARG A 110 -10.85 -3.51 -13.45
N LEU A 111 -11.10 -4.46 -12.55
CA LEU A 111 -12.27 -4.43 -11.67
C LEU A 111 -12.22 -3.23 -10.73
N VAL A 112 -11.07 -2.95 -10.13
CA VAL A 112 -10.87 -1.78 -9.28
C VAL A 112 -10.94 -0.49 -10.09
N ASP A 113 -10.32 -0.43 -11.28
CA ASP A 113 -10.39 0.72 -12.18
C ASP A 113 -11.86 1.08 -12.51
N ALA A 114 -12.70 0.07 -12.81
CA ALA A 114 -14.12 0.30 -13.09
C ALA A 114 -14.89 0.90 -11.90
N VAL A 115 -14.54 0.53 -10.67
CA VAL A 115 -15.16 1.07 -9.44
C VAL A 115 -14.59 2.44 -9.06
N GLU A 116 -13.30 2.68 -9.29
CA GLU A 116 -12.67 4.00 -9.09
C GLU A 116 -13.20 5.05 -10.06
N GLU A 117 -13.31 4.71 -11.36
CA GLU A 117 -13.86 5.61 -12.38
C GLU A 117 -15.36 5.81 -12.20
N PHE A 118 -16.09 4.76 -11.80
CA PHE A 118 -17.54 4.75 -11.60
C PHE A 118 -18.32 5.41 -12.75
N ASP A 119 -17.92 5.14 -14.00
CA ASP A 119 -18.52 5.75 -15.19
C ASP A 119 -19.90 5.12 -15.52
N ASP A 120 -20.96 5.76 -15.04
CA ASP A 120 -22.36 5.37 -15.24
C ASP A 120 -22.88 5.62 -16.67
N ARG A 121 -22.09 6.27 -17.53
CA ARG A 121 -22.39 6.40 -18.97
C ARG A 121 -21.86 5.21 -19.74
N ARG A 122 -20.75 4.64 -19.28
CA ARG A 122 -20.12 3.45 -19.89
C ARG A 122 -20.77 2.16 -19.40
N TYR A 123 -21.07 2.07 -18.11
CA TYR A 123 -21.59 0.86 -17.49
C TYR A 123 -22.90 1.12 -16.75
N MET A 124 -23.70 0.07 -16.54
CA MET A 124 -24.93 0.22 -15.76
C MET A 124 -24.60 0.47 -14.29
N ARG A 125 -25.23 1.46 -13.67
CA ARG A 125 -25.03 1.81 -12.25
C ARG A 125 -25.14 0.61 -11.31
N PHE A 126 -26.16 -0.22 -11.50
CA PHE A 126 -26.35 -1.45 -10.70
C PHE A 126 -25.13 -2.37 -10.75
N GLU A 127 -24.50 -2.52 -11.93
CA GLU A 127 -23.33 -3.38 -12.12
C GLU A 127 -22.11 -2.85 -11.36
N LEU A 128 -21.91 -1.53 -11.40
CA LEU A 128 -20.84 -0.86 -10.68
C LEU A 128 -21.04 -0.96 -9.15
N GLU A 129 -22.28 -0.75 -8.68
CA GLU A 129 -22.62 -0.89 -7.27
C GLU A 129 -22.45 -2.34 -6.78
N LEU A 130 -22.87 -3.32 -7.58
CA LEU A 130 -22.70 -4.73 -7.26
C LEU A 130 -21.23 -5.15 -7.26
N LEU A 131 -20.43 -4.71 -8.24
CA LEU A 131 -18.99 -4.96 -8.27
C LEU A 131 -18.28 -4.35 -7.05
N ARG A 132 -18.61 -3.10 -6.71
CA ARG A 132 -18.12 -2.45 -5.49
C ARG A 132 -18.48 -3.26 -4.25
N CYS A 133 -19.71 -3.76 -4.15
CA CYS A 133 -20.15 -4.62 -3.08
C CYS A 133 -19.29 -5.89 -2.97
N GLN A 134 -19.05 -6.62 -4.08
CA GLN A 134 -18.24 -7.84 -4.06
C GLN A 134 -16.78 -7.58 -3.67
N LEU A 135 -16.19 -6.48 -4.16
CA LEU A 135 -14.83 -6.07 -3.79
C LEU A 135 -14.75 -5.71 -2.30
N PHE A 136 -15.75 -5.02 -1.75
CA PHE A 136 -15.78 -4.66 -0.33
C PHE A 136 -16.03 -5.87 0.58
N LEU A 137 -16.89 -6.81 0.18
CA LEU A 137 -17.06 -8.09 0.88
C LEU A 137 -15.75 -8.89 0.93
N PHE A 138 -15.03 -8.93 -0.18
CA PHE A 138 -13.69 -9.51 -0.22
C PHE A 138 -12.75 -8.81 0.76
N LEU A 139 -12.68 -7.47 0.73
CA LEU A 139 -11.77 -6.71 1.60
C LEU A 139 -12.10 -6.91 3.09
N ASP A 140 -13.37 -6.83 3.46
CA ASP A 140 -13.83 -7.00 4.85
C ASP A 140 -13.56 -8.44 5.35
N SER A 141 -13.36 -9.41 4.44
CA SER A 141 -12.95 -10.77 4.80
C SER A 141 -11.48 -10.92 5.20
N ILE A 142 -10.61 -9.98 4.81
CA ILE A 142 -9.18 -10.00 5.14
C ILE A 142 -8.80 -9.12 6.33
N VAL A 143 -9.72 -8.28 6.80
CA VAL A 143 -9.50 -7.45 7.99
C VAL A 143 -9.22 -8.36 9.19
N PRO A 144 -8.08 -8.21 9.90
CA PRO A 144 -7.74 -9.06 11.03
C PRO A 144 -8.78 -8.93 12.15
N LYS A 145 -9.52 -10.01 12.43
CA LYS A 145 -10.67 -9.98 13.35
C LYS A 145 -10.30 -10.18 14.83
N ARG A 146 -9.07 -10.57 15.17
CA ARG A 146 -8.68 -10.91 16.55
C ARG A 146 -7.22 -10.59 16.84
N PRO A 147 -6.87 -9.62 17.70
CA PRO A 147 -5.47 -9.30 18.03
C PRO A 147 -4.69 -10.37 18.84
N GLU A 148 -5.29 -11.51 19.22
CA GLU A 148 -4.74 -12.36 20.29
C GLU A 148 -3.92 -13.59 19.87
N VAL A 149 -3.95 -14.03 18.61
CA VAL A 149 -3.10 -15.15 18.17
C VAL A 149 -1.71 -14.63 17.82
N THR A 150 -0.72 -14.93 18.65
CA THR A 150 0.69 -14.65 18.35
C THR A 150 1.12 -15.57 17.20
N ILE A 151 1.78 -15.03 16.17
CA ILE A 151 2.45 -15.85 15.14
C ILE A 151 3.31 -16.88 15.87
N ALA A 152 3.06 -18.17 15.64
CA ALA A 152 3.74 -19.26 16.33
C ALA A 152 5.26 -19.06 16.25
N LYS A 153 5.89 -18.96 17.42
CA LYS A 153 7.34 -18.84 17.56
C LYS A 153 8.01 -20.11 17.02
N ARG A 154 9.13 -19.91 16.31
CA ARG A 154 10.10 -20.90 15.82
C ARG A 154 10.04 -22.23 16.59
N VAL A 155 9.57 -23.30 15.96
CA VAL A 155 9.78 -24.67 16.47
C VAL A 155 11.13 -25.15 15.96
N ARG A 156 12.06 -25.45 16.88
CA ARG A 156 13.30 -26.15 16.55
C ARG A 156 12.95 -27.57 16.11
N THR A 157 13.13 -27.90 14.84
CA THR A 157 13.10 -29.29 14.40
C THR A 157 14.36 -30.01 14.89
N HIS A 158 14.18 -31.10 15.63
CA HIS A 158 15.26 -32.02 15.98
C HIS A 158 15.90 -32.58 14.70
N GLY A 159 17.08 -32.08 14.32
CA GLY A 159 17.87 -32.69 13.25
C GLY A 159 18.95 -31.82 12.62
N LYS A 160 18.76 -30.50 12.52
CA LYS A 160 19.77 -29.57 11.99
C LYS A 160 19.66 -28.22 12.70
N ASN A 161 20.76 -27.69 13.22
CA ASN A 161 20.88 -26.37 13.87
C ASN A 161 20.70 -25.18 12.89
N GLN A 162 19.96 -25.35 11.79
CA GLN A 162 19.57 -24.26 10.91
C GLN A 162 18.14 -23.84 11.26
N PRO A 163 17.89 -22.58 11.64
CA PRO A 163 16.53 -22.06 11.72
C PRO A 163 15.93 -22.10 10.31
N THR A 164 15.01 -23.02 10.05
CA THR A 164 14.15 -22.96 8.88
C THR A 164 13.00 -22.03 9.18
N ASP A 165 12.80 -21.00 8.36
CA ASP A 165 11.60 -20.17 8.39
C ASP A 165 10.41 -21.06 7.99
N ILE A 166 9.64 -21.49 8.99
CA ILE A 166 8.43 -22.28 8.76
C ILE A 166 7.31 -21.29 8.40
N PRO A 167 6.72 -21.37 7.19
CA PRO A 167 5.49 -20.63 6.88
C PRO A 167 4.34 -21.14 7.75
N PHE A 168 3.29 -20.33 7.90
CA PHE A 168 2.12 -20.63 8.74
C PHE A 168 1.66 -22.09 8.61
N ALA A 169 1.56 -22.80 9.74
CA ALA A 169 1.13 -24.20 9.75
C ALA A 169 -0.36 -24.29 9.35
N PRO A 170 -0.73 -25.17 8.39
CA PRO A 170 -2.11 -25.31 7.92
C PRO A 170 -3.10 -25.79 9.01
N ASP A 171 -2.58 -26.42 10.08
CA ASP A 171 -3.39 -27.07 11.11
C ASP A 171 -3.73 -26.14 12.31
N GLU A 172 -3.19 -24.92 12.34
CA GLU A 172 -3.45 -23.91 13.39
C GLU A 172 -4.57 -22.91 12.99
N MET A 173 -5.34 -23.25 11.96
CA MET A 173 -6.08 -22.34 11.11
C MET A 173 -7.61 -22.51 11.25
N PRO A 174 -8.30 -21.81 12.18
CA PRO A 174 -9.74 -21.74 12.14
C PRO A 174 -10.17 -20.84 10.96
N LEU A 175 -10.81 -21.47 9.99
CA LEU A 175 -11.53 -20.83 8.89
C LEU A 175 -12.49 -19.76 9.43
N CYS A 176 -12.15 -18.47 9.36
CA CYS A 176 -13.12 -17.40 9.57
C CYS A 176 -13.92 -17.17 8.28
N VAL A 177 -14.66 -18.19 7.86
CA VAL A 177 -15.57 -18.13 6.69
C VAL A 177 -16.85 -17.35 7.05
N ASP A 178 -17.03 -17.01 8.33
CA ASP A 178 -18.23 -16.35 8.84
C ASP A 178 -18.45 -14.92 8.31
N SER A 179 -17.41 -14.17 7.89
CA SER A 179 -17.61 -12.82 7.28
C SER A 179 -18.27 -12.88 5.92
N LEU A 180 -17.80 -13.79 5.06
CA LEU A 180 -18.35 -13.94 3.71
C LEU A 180 -19.68 -14.69 3.74
N ARG A 181 -19.91 -15.55 4.75
CA ARG A 181 -21.20 -16.21 4.98
C ARG A 181 -22.28 -15.30 5.56
N SER A 182 -21.92 -14.24 6.30
CA SER A 182 -22.90 -13.37 6.94
C SER A 182 -23.52 -12.33 5.99
N ALA A 183 -22.96 -12.13 4.79
CA ALA A 183 -23.60 -11.38 3.70
C ALA A 183 -24.32 -12.38 2.78
N SER A 184 -25.58 -12.65 3.12
CA SER A 184 -26.42 -13.78 2.70
C SER A 184 -26.87 -13.78 1.23
N TYR A 185 -25.95 -13.93 0.28
CA TYR A 185 -26.36 -14.40 -1.05
C TYR A 185 -26.59 -15.92 -1.03
N LYS A 186 -27.78 -16.37 -1.42
CA LYS A 186 -28.15 -17.79 -1.49
C LYS A 186 -27.59 -18.45 -2.77
N TYR A 187 -26.28 -18.57 -2.89
CA TYR A 187 -25.62 -19.42 -3.91
C TYR A 187 -24.56 -20.30 -3.25
N VAL A 188 -24.14 -21.37 -3.95
CA VAL A 188 -23.08 -22.26 -3.45
C VAL A 188 -21.73 -21.56 -3.61
N SER A 189 -21.17 -21.11 -2.49
CA SER A 189 -19.87 -20.45 -2.48
C SER A 189 -18.74 -21.43 -2.79
N VAL A 190 -17.76 -21.00 -3.59
CA VAL A 190 -16.60 -21.83 -3.89
C VAL A 190 -15.74 -22.11 -2.65
N LEU A 191 -15.78 -21.25 -1.63
CA LEU A 191 -15.02 -21.44 -0.39
C LEU A 191 -15.52 -22.61 0.46
N GLU A 192 -16.72 -23.13 0.19
CA GLU A 192 -17.24 -24.33 0.87
C GLU A 192 -16.54 -25.60 0.42
N THR A 193 -16.10 -25.62 -0.84
CA THR A 193 -15.46 -26.79 -1.45
C THR A 193 -13.95 -26.62 -1.57
N LYS A 194 -13.48 -25.38 -1.72
CA LYS A 194 -12.10 -25.06 -2.08
C LYS A 194 -11.33 -24.47 -0.91
N LYS A 195 -10.24 -25.13 -0.51
CA LYS A 195 -9.35 -24.70 0.58
C LYS A 195 -7.98 -24.17 0.10
N ALA A 196 -7.63 -24.48 -1.14
CA ALA A 196 -6.35 -24.10 -1.73
C ALA A 196 -6.46 -23.97 -3.25
N VAL A 197 -5.52 -23.22 -3.84
CA VAL A 197 -5.35 -23.00 -5.27
C VAL A 197 -3.89 -23.27 -5.59
N PHE A 198 -3.59 -24.22 -6.50
CA PHE A 198 -2.21 -24.63 -6.81
C PHE A 198 -1.37 -24.95 -5.56
N GLN A 199 -2.00 -25.60 -4.57
CA GLN A 199 -1.46 -25.92 -3.24
C GLN A 199 -1.12 -24.71 -2.34
N ASN A 200 -1.40 -23.48 -2.78
CA ASN A 200 -1.38 -22.32 -1.90
C ASN A 200 -2.72 -22.26 -1.15
N VAL A 201 -2.67 -22.14 0.17
CA VAL A 201 -3.87 -21.85 0.97
C VAL A 201 -4.45 -20.51 0.49
N LEU A 202 -5.79 -20.39 0.51
CA LEU A 202 -6.47 -19.17 0.07
C LEU A 202 -5.90 -17.92 0.75
N LEU A 203 -5.68 -16.87 -0.03
CA LEU A 203 -4.96 -15.69 0.46
C LEU A 203 -5.68 -14.97 1.59
N THR A 204 -7.01 -14.96 1.61
CA THR A 204 -7.80 -14.40 2.72
C THR A 204 -7.46 -15.05 4.05
N HIS A 205 -7.18 -16.35 4.04
CA HIS A 205 -6.74 -17.08 5.21
C HIS A 205 -5.38 -16.59 5.71
N VAL A 206 -4.45 -16.30 4.80
CA VAL A 206 -3.11 -15.86 5.17
C VAL A 206 -3.14 -14.41 5.68
N LEU A 207 -3.90 -13.53 5.02
CA LEU A 207 -3.94 -12.11 5.36
C LEU A 207 -4.74 -11.79 6.62
N SER A 208 -5.80 -12.56 6.91
CA SER A 208 -6.63 -12.38 8.12
C SER A 208 -5.95 -12.83 9.42
N GLN A 209 -4.82 -13.52 9.33
CA GLN A 209 -3.99 -13.87 10.49
C GLN A 209 -3.34 -12.63 11.08
N ASN A 210 -3.09 -12.68 12.39
CA ASN A 210 -2.36 -11.61 13.07
C ASN A 210 -0.97 -11.41 12.50
N GLY A 211 -0.70 -10.17 12.10
CA GLY A 211 0.53 -9.80 11.41
C GLY A 211 0.67 -10.41 10.00
N GLY A 212 -0.26 -11.24 9.53
CA GLY A 212 -0.20 -11.87 8.20
C GLY A 212 -0.21 -10.84 7.08
N PHE A 213 -1.13 -9.88 7.15
CA PHE A 213 -1.18 -8.74 6.22
C PHE A 213 0.13 -7.93 6.23
N TRP A 214 0.61 -7.52 7.41
CA TRP A 214 1.82 -6.69 7.51
C TRP A 214 3.10 -7.45 7.16
N ASN A 215 3.18 -8.75 7.43
CA ASN A 215 4.25 -9.60 6.93
C ASN A 215 4.24 -9.65 5.40
N CYS A 216 3.07 -9.76 4.76
CA CYS A 216 2.96 -9.69 3.30
C CYS A 216 3.48 -8.35 2.75
N VAL A 217 3.15 -7.23 3.41
CA VAL A 217 3.67 -5.91 3.05
C VAL A 217 5.19 -5.84 3.19
N ALA A 218 5.73 -6.22 4.35
CA ALA A 218 7.19 -6.22 4.56
C ALA A 218 7.91 -7.18 3.62
N TRP A 219 7.36 -8.37 3.36
CA TRP A 219 7.91 -9.33 2.40
C TRP A 219 8.03 -8.73 1.01
N THR A 220 6.97 -8.08 0.53
CA THR A 220 6.96 -7.38 -0.75
C THR A 220 8.04 -6.31 -0.81
N LEU A 221 8.09 -5.44 0.21
CA LEU A 221 9.02 -4.32 0.26
C LEU A 221 10.48 -4.76 0.42
N SER A 222 10.73 -5.81 1.21
CA SER A 222 12.07 -6.35 1.47
C SER A 222 12.65 -7.05 0.24
N THR A 223 11.81 -7.77 -0.50
CA THR A 223 12.24 -8.58 -1.64
C THR A 223 12.37 -7.77 -2.92
N MET A 224 11.58 -6.72 -3.09
CA MET A 224 11.66 -5.81 -4.24
C MET A 224 13.04 -5.15 -4.41
N ILE A 225 13.70 -4.79 -3.31
CA ILE A 225 15.03 -4.15 -3.33
C ILE A 225 16.19 -5.13 -3.06
N ASP A 226 15.89 -6.42 -2.87
CA ASP A 226 16.91 -7.43 -2.59
C ASP A 226 17.80 -7.66 -3.83
N LYS A 227 19.08 -7.93 -3.58
CA LYS A 227 20.08 -8.23 -4.61
C LYS A 227 19.92 -9.66 -5.12
N ASP A 228 19.35 -10.55 -4.32
CA ASP A 228 19.03 -11.92 -4.71
C ASP A 228 17.89 -11.93 -5.75
N ALA A 229 18.15 -12.55 -6.90
CA ALA A 229 17.21 -12.58 -8.01
C ALA A 229 15.92 -13.35 -7.68
N VAL A 230 16.02 -14.45 -6.92
CA VAL A 230 14.85 -15.27 -6.58
C VAL A 230 13.91 -14.49 -5.68
N LYS A 231 14.46 -13.84 -4.64
CA LYS A 231 13.68 -12.93 -3.81
C LYS A 231 13.06 -11.82 -4.66
N ASN A 232 13.82 -11.22 -5.56
CA ASN A 232 13.29 -10.17 -6.42
C ASN A 232 12.05 -10.61 -7.24
N TYR A 233 12.02 -11.86 -7.76
CA TYR A 233 10.83 -12.40 -8.42
C TYR A 233 9.63 -12.57 -7.47
N CYS A 234 9.87 -12.88 -6.19
CA CYS A 234 8.82 -12.80 -5.17
C CYS A 234 8.28 -11.37 -5.06
N GLY A 235 9.17 -10.38 -4.99
CA GLY A 235 8.80 -8.97 -4.93
C GLY A 235 7.96 -8.52 -6.12
N GLU A 236 8.34 -8.91 -7.33
CA GLU A 236 7.59 -8.62 -8.58
C GLU A 236 6.20 -9.25 -8.58
N THR A 237 6.06 -10.45 -8.02
CA THR A 237 4.76 -11.14 -7.89
C THR A 237 3.86 -10.42 -6.89
N TRP A 238 4.40 -10.04 -5.72
CA TRP A 238 3.62 -9.48 -4.63
C TRP A 238 3.34 -7.97 -4.75
N PHE A 239 4.20 -7.22 -5.44
CA PHE A 239 4.04 -5.79 -5.66
C PHE A 239 2.65 -5.39 -6.21
N PRO A 240 2.16 -5.99 -7.32
CA PRO A 240 0.83 -5.65 -7.84
C PRO A 240 -0.29 -6.09 -6.88
N ILE A 241 -0.11 -7.18 -6.13
CA ILE A 241 -1.10 -7.66 -5.15
C ILE A 241 -1.25 -6.66 -4.01
N VAL A 242 -0.14 -6.25 -3.37
CA VAL A 242 -0.19 -5.26 -2.28
C VAL A 242 -0.70 -3.92 -2.78
N THR A 243 -0.32 -3.50 -3.99
CA THR A 243 -0.85 -2.28 -4.60
C THR A 243 -2.37 -2.34 -4.79
N PHE A 244 -2.89 -3.47 -5.28
CA PHE A 244 -4.33 -3.72 -5.40
C PHE A 244 -5.05 -3.64 -4.05
N LEU A 245 -4.49 -4.25 -3.00
CA LEU A 245 -5.09 -4.24 -1.66
C LEU A 245 -5.19 -2.82 -1.09
N PHE A 246 -4.14 -2.01 -1.20
CA PHE A 246 -4.16 -0.63 -0.71
C PHE A 246 -5.12 0.27 -1.51
N ARG A 247 -5.22 0.09 -2.84
CA ARG A 247 -6.27 0.74 -3.66
C ARG A 247 -7.66 0.44 -3.14
N LEU A 248 -7.91 -0.82 -2.82
CA LEU A 248 -9.21 -1.26 -2.35
C LEU A 248 -9.53 -0.72 -0.95
N TYR A 249 -8.54 -0.65 -0.06
CA TYR A 249 -8.69 0.02 1.24
C TYR A 249 -8.99 1.52 1.08
N GLU A 250 -8.34 2.22 0.15
CA GLU A 250 -8.61 3.64 -0.13
C GLU A 250 -10.05 3.85 -0.62
N LEU A 251 -10.52 3.00 -1.54
CA LEU A 251 -11.90 3.01 -2.04
C LEU A 251 -12.92 2.74 -0.92
N ARG A 252 -12.71 1.69 -0.13
CA ARG A 252 -13.62 1.30 0.95
C ARG A 252 -13.67 2.39 2.03
N HIS A 253 -12.53 3.00 2.35
CA HIS A 253 -12.45 4.13 3.29
C HIS A 253 -13.17 5.36 2.75
N ALA A 254 -12.95 5.74 1.47
CA ALA A 254 -13.67 6.86 0.87
C ALA A 254 -15.20 6.65 0.91
N TYR A 255 -15.66 5.43 0.61
CA TYR A 255 -17.08 5.08 0.73
C TYR A 255 -17.58 5.19 2.18
N TYR A 256 -16.81 4.69 3.15
CA TYR A 256 -17.15 4.79 4.57
C TYR A 256 -17.35 6.26 4.99
N MET A 257 -16.37 7.11 4.70
CA MET A 257 -16.40 8.53 5.03
C MET A 257 -17.59 9.27 4.41
N GLN A 258 -17.95 8.91 3.17
CA GLN A 258 -18.99 9.59 2.42
C GLN A 258 -20.41 9.12 2.79
N TYR A 259 -20.60 7.82 3.02
CA TYR A 259 -21.93 7.21 3.05
C TYR A 259 -22.28 6.50 4.36
N GLU A 260 -21.30 6.08 5.16
CA GLU A 260 -21.53 5.33 6.41
C GLU A 260 -21.41 6.22 7.66
N MET A 261 -20.67 7.33 7.58
CA MET A 261 -20.55 8.27 8.70
C MET A 261 -21.81 9.09 8.91
N THR A 262 -22.22 9.22 10.17
CA THR A 262 -23.39 10.03 10.53
C THR A 262 -23.06 11.52 10.42
N GLN A 263 -23.89 12.28 9.70
CA GLN A 263 -23.73 13.72 9.54
C GLN A 263 -24.26 14.49 10.75
N GLY A 264 -23.62 15.61 11.10
CA GLY A 264 -24.10 16.53 12.16
C GLY A 264 -23.90 16.04 13.60
N ILE A 265 -23.04 15.05 13.81
CA ILE A 265 -22.70 14.52 15.14
C ILE A 265 -21.61 15.34 15.85
N SER A 266 -21.46 15.13 17.16
CA SER A 266 -20.38 15.77 17.93
C SER A 266 -19.01 15.22 17.54
N SER A 267 -17.95 16.02 17.70
CA SER A 267 -16.56 15.62 17.37
C SER A 267 -16.11 14.34 18.10
N ALA A 268 -16.57 14.13 19.34
CA ALA A 268 -16.31 12.91 20.09
C ALA A 268 -17.02 11.68 19.51
N ALA A 269 -18.28 11.83 19.08
CA ALA A 269 -19.02 10.76 18.40
C ALA A 269 -18.42 10.45 17.02
N TYR A 270 -18.02 11.49 16.28
CA TYR A 270 -17.32 11.36 15.00
C TYR A 270 -16.02 10.56 15.14
N THR A 271 -15.21 10.89 16.15
CA THR A 271 -13.96 10.19 16.44
C THR A 271 -14.21 8.71 16.78
N LYS A 272 -15.33 8.41 17.44
CA LYS A 272 -15.73 7.03 17.76
C LYS A 272 -16.14 6.26 16.50
N GLU A 273 -16.91 6.86 15.60
CA GLU A 273 -17.27 6.22 14.32
C GLU A 273 -16.03 6.04 13.44
N LEU A 274 -15.21 7.08 13.29
CA LEU A 274 -13.95 7.01 12.52
C LEU A 274 -13.03 5.88 13.01
N ALA A 275 -13.09 5.51 14.29
CA ALA A 275 -12.32 4.42 14.86
C ALA A 275 -12.60 3.05 14.21
N ASP A 276 -13.76 2.90 13.58
CA ASP A 276 -14.23 1.72 12.86
C ASP A 276 -14.05 1.84 11.34
N SER A 277 -13.44 2.94 10.86
CA SER A 277 -13.15 3.11 9.44
C SER A 277 -12.13 2.07 8.93
N PRO A 278 -12.22 1.65 7.66
CA PRO A 278 -11.40 0.58 7.09
C PRO A 278 -9.89 0.79 7.24
N LEU A 279 -9.38 2.00 6.95
CA LEU A 279 -7.96 2.29 7.10
C LEU A 279 -7.54 2.35 8.57
N VAL A 280 -8.38 2.88 9.46
CA VAL A 280 -8.07 2.88 10.90
C VAL A 280 -7.96 1.45 11.43
N LEU A 281 -8.90 0.57 11.07
CA LEU A 281 -8.84 -0.84 11.44
C LEU A 281 -7.59 -1.53 10.87
N LEU A 282 -7.24 -1.25 9.61
CA LEU A 282 -6.03 -1.77 8.98
C LEU A 282 -4.77 -1.37 9.78
N PHE A 283 -4.58 -0.09 10.09
CA PHE A 283 -3.38 0.34 10.82
C PHE A 283 -3.40 -0.09 12.29
N LYS A 284 -4.56 -0.19 12.94
CA LYS A 284 -4.68 -0.79 14.28
C LYS A 284 -4.25 -2.26 14.30
N SER A 285 -4.38 -2.98 13.19
CA SER A 285 -3.94 -4.39 13.11
C SER A 285 -2.42 -4.59 13.23
N LEU A 286 -1.63 -3.51 13.20
CA LEU A 286 -0.21 -3.55 13.61
C LEU A 286 -0.04 -3.96 15.08
N GLY A 287 -1.09 -3.85 15.90
CA GLY A 287 -1.11 -4.38 17.27
C GLY A 287 -0.17 -3.68 18.25
N SER A 288 0.19 -2.42 17.99
CA SER A 288 1.20 -1.67 18.75
C SER A 288 0.63 -0.38 19.33
N ASN A 289 0.99 -0.06 20.58
CA ASN A 289 0.70 1.24 21.20
C ASN A 289 1.45 2.40 20.54
N ASN A 290 2.53 2.11 19.81
CA ASN A 290 3.32 3.06 19.02
C ASN A 290 3.24 2.66 17.55
N VAL A 291 2.05 2.80 16.98
CA VAL A 291 1.76 2.31 15.61
C VAL A 291 2.69 2.89 14.56
N HIS A 292 3.13 4.14 14.73
CA HIS A 292 4.06 4.82 13.81
C HIS A 292 5.45 4.16 13.79
N ILE A 293 5.95 3.69 14.93
CA ILE A 293 7.23 2.97 15.03
C ILE A 293 7.11 1.65 14.28
N THR A 294 6.09 0.86 14.63
CA THR A 294 5.87 -0.45 14.03
C THR A 294 5.60 -0.32 12.53
N LEU A 295 4.85 0.69 12.08
CA LEU A 295 4.65 0.96 10.66
C LEU A 295 5.99 1.21 9.95
N CYS A 296 6.86 2.07 10.50
CA CYS A 296 8.18 2.32 9.95
C CYS A 296 9.06 1.06 9.93
N ASP A 297 8.95 0.21 10.97
CA ASP A 297 9.65 -1.07 11.05
C ASP A 297 9.28 -2.01 9.89
N TYR A 298 7.99 -2.08 9.52
CA TYR A 298 7.52 -2.87 8.37
C TYR A 298 7.82 -2.20 7.03
N LEU A 299 7.67 -0.87 6.94
CA LEU A 299 7.83 -0.15 5.68
C LEU A 299 9.29 -0.09 5.25
N PHE A 300 10.21 0.27 6.13
CA PHE A 300 11.61 0.50 5.77
C PHE A 300 12.50 -0.72 6.01
N VAL A 301 11.91 -1.93 6.04
CA VAL A 301 12.67 -3.18 6.10
C VAL A 301 13.72 -3.24 4.98
N ASN A 302 14.91 -3.74 5.31
CA ASN A 302 16.09 -3.80 4.43
C ASN A 302 16.56 -2.44 3.87
N CYS A 303 16.22 -1.31 4.50
CA CYS A 303 16.71 0.02 4.09
C CYS A 303 17.88 0.55 4.95
N GLY A 304 18.43 -0.27 5.85
CA GLY A 304 19.62 0.04 6.63
C GLY A 304 19.77 -0.84 7.87
N LYS A 305 20.96 -0.83 8.49
CA LYS A 305 21.29 -1.73 9.62
C LYS A 305 20.42 -1.50 10.87
N ASN A 306 19.93 -0.28 11.08
CA ASN A 306 19.09 0.10 12.22
C ASN A 306 17.68 0.55 11.82
N VAL A 307 17.37 0.50 10.52
CA VAL A 307 16.12 1.00 9.93
C VAL A 307 15.26 -0.19 9.52
N GLY A 308 13.96 -0.14 9.87
CA GLY A 308 13.05 -1.17 9.44
C GLY A 308 13.23 -2.50 10.16
N ARG A 309 13.04 -2.53 11.49
CA ARG A 309 13.28 -3.74 12.30
C ARG A 309 12.20 -4.82 12.15
N GLY A 310 11.27 -4.65 11.21
CA GLY A 310 10.24 -5.63 10.90
C GLY A 310 10.84 -6.93 10.41
N GLU A 311 10.20 -8.05 10.75
CA GLU A 311 10.54 -9.34 10.16
C GLU A 311 9.75 -9.53 8.85
N ALA A 312 10.46 -9.78 7.76
CA ALA A 312 9.86 -10.09 6.47
C ALA A 312 10.10 -11.57 6.15
N ARG A 313 9.02 -12.36 6.07
CA ARG A 313 9.08 -13.81 5.81
C ARG A 313 8.28 -14.18 4.56
N PRO A 314 8.69 -15.22 3.81
CA PRO A 314 7.91 -15.76 2.70
C PRO A 314 6.47 -16.04 3.12
N VAL A 315 5.53 -15.62 2.27
CA VAL A 315 4.10 -15.76 2.58
C VAL A 315 3.65 -17.21 2.37
N TYR A 316 4.09 -17.82 1.26
CA TYR A 316 3.86 -19.24 0.98
C TYR A 316 5.11 -20.08 1.10
N HIS A 317 4.91 -21.37 1.42
CA HIS A 317 5.96 -22.36 1.30
C HIS A 317 6.43 -22.42 -0.16
N SER A 318 7.74 -22.56 -0.38
CA SER A 318 8.40 -22.70 -1.70
C SER A 318 8.57 -21.46 -2.58
N GLU A 319 8.17 -20.24 -2.16
CA GLU A 319 8.44 -19.02 -2.96
C GLU A 319 9.93 -18.82 -3.26
N LEU A 320 10.81 -19.25 -2.34
CA LEU A 320 12.26 -19.19 -2.54
C LEU A 320 12.84 -20.36 -3.34
N LYS A 321 12.01 -21.28 -3.85
CA LYS A 321 12.46 -22.43 -4.65
C LYS A 321 12.22 -22.13 -6.12
N LEU A 322 13.30 -21.78 -6.82
CA LEU A 322 13.25 -21.51 -8.25
C LEU A 322 12.95 -22.80 -9.04
N SER A 323 11.96 -22.74 -9.92
CA SER A 323 11.62 -23.82 -10.86
C SER A 323 12.75 -24.01 -11.87
N ALA A 324 13.07 -25.27 -12.17
CA ALA A 324 14.06 -25.62 -13.19
C ALA A 324 13.69 -25.13 -14.60
N THR A 325 12.42 -24.81 -14.83
CA THR A 325 11.90 -24.34 -16.12
C THR A 325 11.73 -22.83 -16.19
N TYR A 326 12.05 -22.10 -15.11
CA TYR A 326 11.89 -20.66 -15.08
C TYR A 326 12.96 -19.95 -15.91
N VAL A 327 12.52 -19.11 -16.84
CA VAL A 327 13.38 -18.25 -17.64
C VAL A 327 13.06 -16.80 -17.28
N PRO A 328 14.01 -16.03 -16.73
CA PRO A 328 13.77 -14.63 -16.41
C PRO A 328 13.63 -13.81 -17.69
N PHE A 329 12.52 -13.09 -17.83
CA PHE A 329 12.19 -12.35 -19.05
C PHE A 329 12.91 -11.01 -19.14
N CYS A 330 13.21 -10.37 -18.00
CA CYS A 330 14.02 -9.15 -17.88
C CYS A 330 14.60 -9.05 -16.47
N LYS A 331 15.79 -8.44 -16.33
CA LYS A 331 16.36 -8.07 -15.02
C LYS A 331 16.20 -6.55 -14.86
N PRO A 332 15.24 -6.07 -14.05
CA PRO A 332 15.09 -4.63 -13.86
C PRO A 332 16.34 -4.04 -13.21
N SER A 333 16.64 -2.78 -13.54
CA SER A 333 17.74 -2.04 -12.93
C SER A 333 17.48 -1.84 -11.42
N THR A 334 18.55 -1.71 -10.63
CA THR A 334 18.46 -1.42 -9.19
C THR A 334 17.67 -0.14 -8.93
N GLU A 335 17.89 0.89 -9.75
CA GLU A 335 17.18 2.16 -9.68
C GLU A 335 15.67 2.00 -9.88
N TRP A 336 15.24 1.22 -10.89
CA TRP A 336 13.83 0.98 -11.14
C TRP A 336 13.16 0.20 -9.99
N LYS A 337 13.85 -0.83 -9.46
CA LYS A 337 13.39 -1.61 -8.31
C LYS A 337 13.19 -0.73 -7.09
N LEU A 338 14.19 0.09 -6.80
CA LEU A 338 14.17 1.04 -5.69
C LEU A 338 13.04 2.05 -5.84
N PHE A 339 12.90 2.65 -7.02
CA PHE A 339 11.83 3.59 -7.35
C PHE A 339 10.45 2.98 -7.11
N LYS A 340 10.17 1.79 -7.65
CA LYS A 340 8.88 1.10 -7.46
C LYS A 340 8.62 0.75 -6.00
N SER A 341 9.65 0.27 -5.30
CA SER A 341 9.53 -0.06 -3.88
C SER A 341 9.23 1.19 -3.03
N MET A 342 9.87 2.32 -3.31
CA MET A 342 9.61 3.59 -2.63
C MET A 342 8.24 4.19 -3.00
N GLN A 343 7.78 4.01 -4.23
CA GLN A 343 6.42 4.37 -4.67
C GLN A 343 5.36 3.66 -3.83
N LEU A 344 5.52 2.35 -3.56
CA LEU A 344 4.60 1.61 -2.71
C LEU A 344 4.65 2.10 -1.25
N ARG A 345 5.85 2.34 -0.70
CA ARG A 345 6.00 2.92 0.66
C ARG A 345 5.26 4.25 0.79
N ARG A 346 5.42 5.15 -0.18
CA ARG A 346 4.70 6.44 -0.22
C ARG A 346 3.19 6.27 -0.28
N ARG A 347 2.67 5.29 -1.04
CA ARG A 347 1.24 5.02 -1.10
C ARG A 347 0.70 4.57 0.26
N ILE A 348 1.40 3.65 0.93
CA ILE A 348 1.01 3.18 2.26
C ILE A 348 1.06 4.32 3.28
N LEU A 349 2.09 5.18 3.22
CA LEU A 349 2.15 6.38 4.06
C LEU A 349 1.04 7.38 3.73
N SER A 350 0.68 7.56 2.46
CA SER A 350 -0.44 8.41 2.06
C SER A 350 -1.74 7.96 2.73
N CYS A 351 -2.03 6.65 2.72
CA CYS A 351 -3.15 6.06 3.46
C CYS A 351 -3.06 6.34 4.97
N TYR A 352 -1.88 6.21 5.58
CA TYR A 352 -1.68 6.44 7.01
C TYR A 352 -1.89 7.91 7.40
N PHE A 353 -1.33 8.84 6.64
CA PHE A 353 -1.51 10.28 6.89
C PHE A 353 -2.92 10.75 6.54
N LYS A 354 -3.62 10.08 5.62
CA LYS A 354 -5.05 10.32 5.40
C LYS A 354 -5.86 10.02 6.66
N VAL A 355 -5.58 8.90 7.32
CA VAL A 355 -6.18 8.59 8.63
C VAL A 355 -5.86 9.66 9.68
N LEU A 356 -4.62 10.12 9.75
CA LEU A 356 -4.23 11.18 10.68
C LEU A 356 -4.98 12.49 10.41
N ALA A 357 -5.10 12.87 9.14
CA ALA A 357 -5.81 14.09 8.71
C ALA A 357 -7.32 14.02 8.97
N ASP A 358 -7.93 12.83 8.91
CA ASP A 358 -9.35 12.62 9.20
C ASP A 358 -9.68 12.75 10.70
N ILE A 359 -8.68 12.67 11.60
CA ILE A 359 -8.87 12.81 13.06
C ILE A 359 -9.00 14.31 13.41
N PRO A 360 -10.07 14.73 14.11
CA PRO A 360 -10.22 16.12 14.54
C PRO A 360 -9.06 16.55 15.45
N LYS A 361 -8.53 17.77 15.26
CA LYS A 361 -7.35 18.30 15.98
C LYS A 361 -7.44 18.22 17.51
N ASP A 362 -8.63 18.40 18.07
CA ASP A 362 -8.86 18.38 19.53
C ASP A 362 -9.04 16.95 20.10
N HIS A 363 -9.04 15.93 19.24
CA HIS A 363 -9.34 14.55 19.59
C HIS A 363 -8.17 13.63 19.26
N ARG A 364 -8.19 12.43 19.84
CA ARG A 364 -7.17 11.40 19.58
C ARG A 364 -7.83 10.05 19.45
N ILE A 365 -7.42 9.30 18.42
CA ILE A 365 -7.69 7.87 18.32
C ILE A 365 -6.40 7.17 18.75
N LYS A 366 -6.37 6.51 19.91
CA LYS A 366 -5.21 5.67 20.26
C LYS A 366 -5.13 4.49 19.27
N PRO A 367 -3.93 4.12 18.77
CA PRO A 367 -2.58 4.60 19.11
C PRO A 367 -2.00 5.71 18.19
N PHE A 368 -2.83 6.42 17.42
CA PHE A 368 -2.38 7.40 16.42
C PHE A 368 -1.94 8.73 17.06
N SER A 369 -0.87 9.32 16.51
CA SER A 369 -0.38 10.65 16.86
C SER A 369 0.40 11.22 15.69
N GLU A 370 -0.07 12.33 15.11
CA GLU A 370 0.57 12.97 13.96
C GLU A 370 1.98 13.45 14.29
N ASP A 371 2.14 14.24 15.37
CA ASP A 371 3.45 14.76 15.80
C ASP A 371 4.50 13.66 16.00
N GLN A 372 4.13 12.57 16.69
CA GLN A 372 5.04 11.44 16.92
C GLN A 372 5.36 10.71 15.61
N SER A 373 4.36 10.60 14.72
CA SER A 373 4.53 9.97 13.41
C SER A 373 5.52 10.74 12.55
N ILE A 374 5.35 12.06 12.43
CA ILE A 374 6.25 12.93 11.67
C ILE A 374 7.66 12.83 12.23
N LYS A 375 7.83 13.03 13.55
CA LYS A 375 9.16 12.97 14.20
C LYS A 375 9.87 11.65 13.98
N TYR A 376 9.17 10.52 14.14
CA TYR A 376 9.77 9.21 13.96
C TYR A 376 10.08 8.89 12.49
N MET A 377 9.21 9.28 11.57
CA MET A 377 9.44 9.09 10.13
C MET A 377 10.62 9.93 9.63
N VAL A 378 10.72 11.21 10.04
CA VAL A 378 11.86 12.08 9.72
C VAL A 378 13.16 11.41 10.17
N ARG A 379 13.23 10.94 11.41
CA ARG A 379 14.38 10.20 11.91
C ARG A 379 14.67 8.94 11.08
N THR A 380 13.64 8.16 10.75
CA THR A 380 13.80 6.93 9.95
C THR A 380 14.35 7.22 8.56
N LEU A 381 13.88 8.30 7.92
CA LEU A 381 14.34 8.71 6.59
C LEU A 381 15.80 9.20 6.61
N LEU A 382 16.21 9.90 7.67
CA LEU A 382 17.60 10.34 7.84
C LEU A 382 18.57 9.18 8.08
N GLU A 383 18.09 8.06 8.64
CA GLU A 383 18.88 6.86 8.93
C GLU A 383 18.96 5.86 7.74
N LEU A 384 18.35 6.17 6.59
CA LEU A 384 18.43 5.31 5.39
C LEU A 384 19.89 5.06 4.97
N GLU A 385 20.17 3.84 4.50
CA GLU A 385 21.52 3.36 4.19
C GLU A 385 22.21 4.20 3.11
N THR A 386 21.46 4.53 2.06
CA THR A 386 21.97 5.15 0.84
C THR A 386 21.20 6.42 0.50
N VAL A 387 21.88 7.35 -0.15
CA VAL A 387 21.30 8.63 -0.53
C VAL A 387 20.29 8.43 -1.67
N GLU A 388 20.51 7.43 -2.52
CA GLU A 388 19.59 7.01 -3.59
C GLU A 388 18.25 6.54 -3.02
N MET A 389 18.24 5.86 -1.87
CA MET A 389 16.98 5.47 -1.19
C MET A 389 16.20 6.70 -0.73
N PHE A 390 16.89 7.68 -0.14
CA PHE A 390 16.29 8.94 0.29
C PHE A 390 15.71 9.71 -0.91
N GLN A 391 16.49 9.85 -1.98
CA GLN A 391 16.06 10.52 -3.21
C GLN A 391 14.86 9.80 -3.85
N ALA A 392 14.93 8.48 -3.99
CA ALA A 392 13.84 7.67 -4.55
C ALA A 392 12.56 7.73 -3.70
N PHE A 393 12.69 7.93 -2.38
CA PHE A 393 11.54 8.17 -1.49
C PHE A 393 10.86 9.50 -1.79
N PHE A 394 11.60 10.57 -2.03
CA PHE A 394 11.03 11.89 -2.33
C PHE A 394 10.63 12.08 -3.80
N PHE A 395 11.13 11.24 -4.71
CA PHE A 395 10.72 11.24 -6.11
C PHE A 395 9.29 10.71 -6.28
N THR A 396 8.31 11.58 -6.50
CA THR A 396 6.90 11.19 -6.74
C THR A 396 6.39 11.64 -8.11
N ASP A 397 5.72 10.73 -8.82
CA ASP A 397 5.04 11.01 -10.11
C ASP A 397 3.66 11.63 -9.89
N ASP A 398 3.02 11.34 -8.75
CA ASP A 398 1.69 11.85 -8.39
C ASP A 398 1.81 12.73 -7.16
N LEU A 399 1.96 14.03 -7.40
CA LEU A 399 2.08 15.00 -6.33
C LEU A 399 0.79 15.15 -5.54
N LYS A 400 -0.38 15.01 -6.19
CA LYS A 400 -1.69 15.24 -5.56
C LYS A 400 -1.93 14.23 -4.46
N ILE A 401 -1.59 12.96 -4.70
CA ILE A 401 -1.75 11.87 -3.71
C ILE A 401 -0.86 12.06 -2.47
N THR A 402 0.28 12.74 -2.59
CA THR A 402 1.25 12.88 -1.49
C THR A 402 1.34 14.29 -0.91
N MET A 403 0.49 15.22 -1.39
CA MET A 403 0.52 16.64 -1.04
C MET A 403 0.27 16.93 0.44
N HIS A 404 -0.53 16.10 1.12
CA HIS A 404 -0.90 16.33 2.51
C HIS A 404 0.18 15.94 3.52
N TYR A 405 1.25 15.24 3.13
CA TYR A 405 2.28 14.78 4.08
C TYR A 405 3.72 14.91 3.58
N LEU A 406 3.98 14.76 2.28
CA LEU A 406 5.35 14.75 1.77
C LEU A 406 6.04 16.12 1.93
N PRO A 407 5.36 17.27 1.71
CA PRO A 407 5.91 18.58 2.05
C PRO A 407 6.22 18.71 3.55
N LEU A 408 5.33 18.23 4.42
CA LEU A 408 5.53 18.27 5.88
C LEU A 408 6.81 17.53 6.28
N LEU A 409 7.02 16.32 5.76
CA LEU A 409 8.23 15.54 6.02
C LEU A 409 9.48 16.25 5.50
N ALA A 410 9.41 16.82 4.29
CA ALA A 410 10.54 17.53 3.69
C ALA A 410 10.96 18.76 4.51
N GLU A 411 10.01 19.59 4.94
CA GLU A 411 10.28 20.75 5.79
C GLU A 411 10.87 20.33 7.14
N HIS A 412 10.28 19.33 7.80
CA HIS A 412 10.80 18.86 9.09
C HIS A 412 12.21 18.28 8.99
N ILE A 413 12.56 17.62 7.88
CA ILE A 413 13.94 17.17 7.65
C ILE A 413 14.90 18.35 7.54
N ILE A 414 14.53 19.39 6.78
CA ILE A 414 15.35 20.61 6.64
C ILE A 414 15.58 21.24 8.02
N VAL A 415 14.51 21.45 8.79
CA VAL A 415 14.58 22.05 10.13
C VAL A 415 15.49 21.23 11.05
N VAL A 416 15.26 19.91 11.15
CA VAL A 416 16.08 19.02 12.00
C VAL A 416 17.56 19.08 11.61
N LEU A 417 17.87 19.04 10.32
CA LEU A 417 19.25 19.06 9.85
C LEU A 417 19.93 20.42 10.10
N LEU A 418 19.21 21.53 9.97
CA LEU A 418 19.73 22.87 10.23
C LEU A 418 19.92 23.12 11.73
N GLU A 419 19.00 22.65 12.57
CA GLU A 419 19.11 22.67 14.03
C GLU A 419 20.32 21.85 14.51
N ASP A 420 20.54 20.66 13.94
CA ASP A 420 21.73 19.84 14.20
C ASP A 420 23.04 20.54 13.81
N CYS A 421 22.98 21.52 12.89
CA CYS A 421 24.09 22.39 12.51
C CYS A 421 24.15 23.70 13.32
N GLY A 422 23.35 23.85 14.37
CA GLY A 422 23.32 25.04 15.23
C GLY A 422 22.58 26.24 14.63
N LYS A 423 21.76 26.04 13.59
CA LYS A 423 20.92 27.08 12.98
C LYS A 423 19.48 26.91 13.46
N ALA A 424 18.89 27.97 14.02
CA ALA A 424 17.51 27.94 14.50
C ALA A 424 16.57 28.49 13.43
N ILE A 425 15.53 27.74 13.09
CA ILE A 425 14.54 28.09 12.05
C ILE A 425 13.15 27.73 12.55
N GLU A 426 12.17 28.60 12.26
CA GLU A 426 10.77 28.27 12.47
C GLU A 426 10.18 27.58 11.24
N SER A 427 9.47 26.47 11.47
CA SER A 427 8.74 25.75 10.41
C SER A 427 7.49 26.54 10.03
N THR A 428 7.55 27.27 8.92
CA THR A 428 6.42 28.09 8.42
C THR A 428 6.15 27.88 6.93
N LEU A 429 6.96 27.12 6.19
CA LEU A 429 6.85 27.03 4.74
C LEU A 429 5.63 26.21 4.32
N VAL A 430 5.41 25.02 4.91
CA VAL A 430 4.30 24.16 4.47
C VAL A 430 2.93 24.79 4.75
N THR A 431 2.81 25.53 5.86
CA THR A 431 1.59 26.26 6.20
C THR A 431 1.35 27.46 5.27
N ASN A 432 2.39 27.95 4.60
CA ASN A 432 2.35 29.08 3.67
C ASN A 432 2.59 28.70 2.20
N LEU A 433 2.52 27.42 1.83
CA LEU A 433 2.74 26.98 0.43
C LEU A 433 1.82 27.67 -0.59
N GLY A 434 0.65 28.16 -0.16
CA GLY A 434 -0.29 28.94 -0.96
C GLY A 434 0.10 30.41 -1.15
N ASN A 435 1.19 30.90 -0.58
CA ASN A 435 1.73 32.25 -0.77
C ASN A 435 3.12 32.16 -1.42
N LEU A 436 3.20 32.49 -2.71
CA LEU A 436 4.43 32.31 -3.48
C LEU A 436 5.60 33.16 -2.96
N ASP A 437 5.34 34.40 -2.54
CA ASP A 437 6.40 35.32 -2.11
C ASP A 437 7.07 34.77 -0.82
N VAL A 438 6.25 34.34 0.14
CA VAL A 438 6.73 33.71 1.39
C VAL A 438 7.46 32.40 1.11
N VAL A 439 7.03 31.64 0.11
CA VAL A 439 7.73 30.41 -0.30
C VAL A 439 9.11 30.73 -0.88
N ILE A 440 9.21 31.73 -1.76
CA ILE A 440 10.49 32.16 -2.35
C ILE A 440 11.43 32.65 -1.25
N GLU A 441 10.95 33.52 -0.35
CA GLU A 441 11.73 34.05 0.77
C GLU A 441 12.29 32.93 1.66
N ASN A 442 11.46 31.98 2.09
CA ASN A 442 11.92 30.86 2.92
C ASN A 442 12.92 29.95 2.18
N ILE A 443 12.73 29.71 0.87
CA ILE A 443 13.67 28.91 0.09
C ILE A 443 15.02 29.63 -0.04
N GLU A 444 15.00 30.94 -0.27
CA GLU A 444 16.23 31.76 -0.28
C GLU A 444 16.93 31.69 1.08
N GLU A 445 16.18 31.76 2.18
CA GLU A 445 16.69 31.58 3.53
C GLU A 445 17.37 30.21 3.69
N TYR A 446 16.73 29.12 3.26
CA TYR A 446 17.30 27.77 3.34
C TYR A 446 18.59 27.63 2.54
N LEU A 447 18.65 28.26 1.36
CA LEU A 447 19.85 28.30 0.52
C LEU A 447 20.99 29.08 1.18
N GLU A 448 20.69 30.20 1.83
CA GLU A 448 21.69 30.98 2.59
C GLU A 448 22.14 30.27 3.86
N MET A 449 21.24 29.52 4.49
CA MET A 449 21.50 28.72 5.68
C MET A 449 22.09 27.35 5.37
N ARG A 450 22.57 27.09 4.15
CA ARG A 450 23.32 25.86 3.86
C ARG A 450 24.50 25.67 4.85
N PRO A 451 24.63 24.49 5.48
CA PRO A 451 25.76 24.21 6.35
C PRO A 451 27.09 24.25 5.59
N VAL A 452 28.11 24.87 6.19
CA VAL A 452 29.50 24.88 5.66
C VAL A 452 30.38 23.95 6.49
N ASP A 453 30.01 23.76 7.75
CA ASP A 453 30.51 22.76 8.67
C ASP A 453 29.33 22.01 9.29
N CYS A 454 29.58 20.79 9.76
CA CYS A 454 28.55 19.99 10.39
C CYS A 454 29.15 19.04 11.42
N SER A 455 28.55 19.00 12.61
CA SER A 455 28.93 18.12 13.71
C SER A 455 28.04 16.87 13.82
N ASN A 456 27.02 16.74 12.97
CA ASN A 456 26.08 15.63 13.03
C ASN A 456 26.71 14.31 12.53
N ALA A 457 26.12 13.19 12.92
CA ALA A 457 26.62 11.86 12.58
C ALA A 457 26.48 11.50 11.08
N ILE A 458 25.65 12.25 10.34
CA ILE A 458 25.35 12.04 8.93
C ILE A 458 26.51 12.56 8.05
N GLY A 459 27.20 13.60 8.52
CA GLY A 459 28.29 14.26 7.82
C GLY A 459 27.77 15.37 6.90
N LEU A 460 28.67 16.33 6.61
CA LEU A 460 28.34 17.55 5.87
C LEU A 460 27.73 17.27 4.49
N HIS A 461 28.36 16.41 3.68
CA HIS A 461 27.93 16.17 2.29
C HIS A 461 26.51 15.58 2.20
N LYS A 462 26.21 14.55 3.01
CA LYS A 462 24.87 13.96 3.05
C LYS A 462 23.83 14.94 3.61
N THR A 463 24.21 15.74 4.61
CA THR A 463 23.34 16.78 5.18
C THR A 463 22.93 17.81 4.13
N VAL A 464 23.91 18.37 3.40
CA VAL A 464 23.63 19.33 2.31
C VAL A 464 22.76 18.69 1.23
N PHE A 465 23.06 17.44 0.83
CA PHE A 465 22.25 16.74 -0.17
C PHE A 465 20.79 16.53 0.27
N TYR A 466 20.55 16.15 1.52
CA TYR A 466 19.19 15.97 2.05
C TYR A 466 18.41 17.29 2.10
N ILE A 467 19.05 18.37 2.58
CA ILE A 467 18.45 19.72 2.57
C ILE A 467 18.07 20.11 1.14
N ASP A 468 18.97 19.92 0.19
CA ASP A 468 18.73 20.27 -1.22
C ASP A 468 17.60 19.45 -1.82
N THR A 469 17.59 18.14 -1.60
CA THR A 469 16.52 17.25 -2.07
C THR A 469 15.17 17.68 -1.51
N CYS A 470 15.08 17.91 -0.20
CA CYS A 470 13.84 18.36 0.44
C CYS A 470 13.40 19.75 -0.04
N THR A 471 14.34 20.67 -0.26
CA THR A 471 14.00 22.01 -0.78
C THR A 471 13.44 21.92 -2.19
N LEU A 472 14.01 21.08 -3.05
CA LEU A 472 13.48 20.82 -4.39
C LEU A 472 12.09 20.20 -4.38
N VAL A 473 11.81 19.31 -3.41
CA VAL A 473 10.46 18.78 -3.20
C VAL A 473 9.48 19.90 -2.87
N LEU A 474 9.83 20.80 -1.94
CA LEU A 474 8.99 21.94 -1.57
C LEU A 474 8.73 22.86 -2.76
N ILE A 475 9.76 23.18 -3.56
CA ILE A 475 9.61 23.94 -4.82
C ILE A 475 8.64 23.24 -5.77
N LYS A 476 8.78 21.93 -5.97
CA LYS A 476 7.90 21.15 -6.85
C LYS A 476 6.43 21.27 -6.44
N TYR A 477 6.16 21.25 -5.12
CA TYR A 477 4.81 21.43 -4.59
C TYR A 477 4.29 22.86 -4.73
N ALA A 478 5.14 23.86 -4.56
CA ALA A 478 4.77 25.24 -4.82
C ALA A 478 4.36 25.45 -6.30
N ILE A 479 5.12 24.89 -7.24
CA ILE A 479 4.77 24.95 -8.67
C ILE A 479 3.43 24.25 -8.96
N LEU A 480 3.15 23.12 -8.32
CA LEU A 480 1.85 22.45 -8.47
C LEU A 480 0.69 23.36 -8.05
N LEU A 481 0.85 24.10 -6.95
CA LEU A 481 -0.18 24.96 -6.39
C LEU A 481 -0.41 26.24 -7.19
N HIS A 482 0.67 26.88 -7.64
CA HIS A 482 0.62 28.18 -8.31
C HIS A 482 0.61 28.10 -9.83
N GLY A 483 0.84 26.91 -10.40
CA GLY A 483 0.95 26.67 -11.83
C GLY A 483 2.37 26.87 -12.37
N THR A 484 2.61 26.33 -13.56
CA THR A 484 3.94 26.37 -14.21
C THR A 484 4.37 27.77 -14.65
N ASP A 485 3.42 28.70 -14.78
CA ASP A 485 3.70 30.09 -15.19
C ASP A 485 4.56 30.84 -14.16
N VAL A 486 4.61 30.35 -12.93
CA VAL A 486 5.51 30.85 -11.88
C VAL A 486 6.99 30.62 -12.22
N LEU A 487 7.33 29.67 -13.09
CA LEU A 487 8.71 29.54 -13.59
C LEU A 487 9.13 30.75 -14.45
N LEU A 488 8.18 31.58 -14.89
CA LEU A 488 8.45 32.83 -15.62
C LEU A 488 8.55 34.03 -14.68
N THR A 489 8.16 33.90 -13.40
CA THR A 489 8.39 34.95 -12.40
C THR A 489 9.86 34.89 -12.00
N GLY A 490 10.60 35.98 -12.26
CA GLY A 490 12.06 35.98 -12.16
C GLY A 490 12.64 35.52 -10.82
N GLY A 491 11.87 35.58 -9.71
CA GLY A 491 12.30 35.10 -8.39
C GLY A 491 12.57 33.59 -8.34
N LEU A 492 11.60 32.76 -8.73
CA LEU A 492 11.76 31.30 -8.65
C LEU A 492 12.78 30.77 -9.67
N ASP A 493 12.82 31.35 -10.87
CA ASP A 493 13.84 31.04 -11.89
C ASP A 493 15.26 31.38 -11.41
N MET A 494 15.46 32.51 -10.71
CA MET A 494 16.76 32.84 -10.10
C MET A 494 17.16 31.82 -9.03
N VAL A 495 16.23 31.43 -8.15
CA VAL A 495 16.46 30.42 -7.12
C VAL A 495 16.87 29.08 -7.75
N LEU A 496 16.15 28.62 -8.76
CA LEU A 496 16.47 27.38 -9.49
C LEU A 496 17.83 27.46 -10.19
N LYS A 497 18.13 28.56 -10.88
CA LYS A 497 19.45 28.79 -11.51
C LYS A 497 20.58 28.79 -10.49
N ARG A 498 20.35 29.34 -9.29
CA ARG A 498 21.31 29.30 -8.18
C ARG A 498 21.55 27.87 -7.73
N PHE A 499 20.49 27.07 -7.55
CA PHE A 499 20.60 25.64 -7.25
C PHE A 499 21.47 24.90 -8.29
N PHE A 500 21.17 25.04 -9.58
CA PHE A 500 21.95 24.39 -10.66
C PHE A 500 23.41 24.81 -10.67
N LYS A 501 23.68 26.10 -10.46
CA LYS A 501 25.05 26.65 -10.43
C LYS A 501 25.83 26.11 -9.24
N GLU A 502 25.20 26.02 -8.08
CA GLU A 502 25.84 25.53 -6.85
C GLU A 502 26.06 24.02 -6.89
N GLU A 503 25.12 23.23 -7.43
CA GLU A 503 25.32 21.80 -7.69
C GLU A 503 26.51 21.58 -8.65
N SER A 504 26.57 22.33 -9.76
CA SER A 504 27.66 22.20 -10.74
C SER A 504 29.02 22.51 -10.11
N LYS A 505 29.10 23.54 -9.25
CA LYS A 505 30.34 23.86 -8.51
C LYS A 505 30.75 22.75 -7.55
N LEU A 506 29.80 22.14 -6.85
CA LEU A 506 30.08 21.02 -5.95
C LEU A 506 30.67 19.84 -6.76
N LEU A 507 30.06 19.51 -7.91
CA LEU A 507 30.55 18.47 -8.82
C LEU A 507 31.95 18.77 -9.40
N ASP A 508 32.25 20.04 -9.71
CA ASP A 508 33.52 20.47 -10.34
C ASP A 508 34.70 20.51 -9.35
N THR A 509 34.45 20.74 -8.05
CA THR A 509 35.53 20.89 -7.05
C THR A 509 36.30 19.60 -6.72
N GLY A 510 35.92 18.45 -7.27
CA GLY A 510 36.73 17.22 -7.23
C GLY A 510 37.05 16.67 -5.83
N SER A 511 36.51 17.25 -4.76
CA SER A 511 36.65 16.78 -3.38
C SER A 511 35.57 15.79 -2.97
N LEU A 512 34.70 15.41 -3.91
CA LEU A 512 33.64 14.44 -3.70
C LEU A 512 34.18 13.06 -4.06
N GLU A 513 34.10 12.13 -3.12
CA GLU A 513 34.12 10.70 -3.42
C GLU A 513 33.21 10.42 -4.63
N HIS A 514 33.52 9.40 -5.42
CA HIS A 514 32.80 9.01 -6.63
C HIS A 514 31.27 8.76 -6.47
N ASP A 515 30.72 8.99 -5.28
CA ASP A 515 29.38 8.64 -4.80
C ASP A 515 28.48 9.86 -4.51
N TYR A 516 28.80 11.09 -4.94
CA TYR A 516 27.82 12.20 -4.85
C TYR A 516 26.71 12.00 -5.89
N PRO A 517 25.45 11.77 -5.49
CA PRO A 517 24.37 11.57 -6.44
C PRO A 517 24.07 12.88 -7.15
N ARG A 518 23.92 12.84 -8.48
CA ARG A 518 23.53 14.02 -9.25
C ARG A 518 22.03 14.29 -9.02
N LEU A 519 21.68 15.48 -8.56
CA LEU A 519 20.32 16.01 -8.57
C LEU A 519 19.93 16.48 -9.98
N SER A 520 20.88 16.73 -10.88
CA SER A 520 20.60 17.25 -12.23
C SER A 520 19.63 16.41 -13.09
N PRO A 521 19.71 15.06 -13.13
CA PRO A 521 18.70 14.24 -13.82
C PRO A 521 17.30 14.38 -13.19
N TYR A 522 17.26 14.50 -11.86
CA TYR A 522 16.03 14.71 -11.08
C TYR A 522 15.42 16.08 -11.40
N LEU A 523 16.23 17.14 -11.44
CA LEU A 523 15.81 18.49 -11.81
C LEU A 523 15.22 18.57 -13.23
N LYS A 524 15.83 17.89 -14.22
CA LYS A 524 15.30 17.85 -15.60
C LYS A 524 13.94 17.16 -15.69
N ILE A 525 13.78 16.05 -14.97
CA ILE A 525 12.52 15.30 -14.91
C ILE A 525 11.46 16.07 -14.09
N LEU A 526 11.87 16.76 -13.02
CA LEU A 526 10.96 17.50 -12.15
C LEU A 526 10.38 18.76 -12.77
N PHE A 527 11.16 19.45 -13.62
CA PHE A 527 10.78 20.76 -14.15
C PHE A 527 10.57 20.79 -15.67
N ASN A 528 10.67 19.65 -16.38
CA ASN A 528 10.57 19.56 -17.85
C ASN A 528 11.47 20.58 -18.57
N VAL A 529 12.72 20.78 -18.09
CA VAL A 529 13.74 21.66 -18.69
C VAL A 529 14.80 20.86 -19.42
#